data_AF-A0A060BPX4-F1
#
_entry.id   AF-A0A060BPX4-F1
#
_cell.length_a   1.000
_cell.length_b   1.000
_cell.length_c   1.000
_cell.angle_alpha   90.00
_cell.angle_beta   90.00
_cell.angle_gamma   90.00
#
_symmetry.space_group_name_H-M   'P 1'
#
loop_
_entity.id
_entity.type
_entity.pdbx_description
1 polymer ?
#
loop_
_entity_poly.entity_id
_entity_poly.type
_entity_poly.pdbx_seq_one_letter_code
_entity_poly.pdbx_strand_id
1 'polypeptide(L)'
;MTYGYQDRRGDWLTTESRRSMDYLLQNMGVNTVTLAVETMQAHTYSDNFDWQNEKMLTDSEVSKMIEYVHQNKAQVFLKPMIDVADGTWRAYINFLDHAEPCEP
;
A
#
# COMPACT_ATOMS: atom_id res chain seq x y z
N MET A 1 8.55 -11.84 -0.12
CA MET A 1 8.07 -11.34 1.19
C MET A 1 7.23 -10.10 0.95
N THR A 2 6.09 -9.91 1.63
CA THR A 2 5.34 -8.65 1.56
C THR A 2 5.86 -7.68 2.61
N TYR A 3 6.00 -6.40 2.27
CA TYR A 3 6.49 -5.35 3.15
C TYR A 3 5.64 -4.07 3.00
N GLY A 4 5.43 -3.35 4.09
CA GLY A 4 4.80 -2.03 4.11
C GLY A 4 3.26 -1.99 4.17
N TYR A 5 2.61 -3.10 4.54
CA TYR A 5 1.17 -3.09 4.79
C TYR A 5 0.83 -2.06 5.88
N GLN A 6 -0.07 -1.13 5.56
CA GLN A 6 -0.47 0.02 6.39
C GLN A 6 0.59 1.10 6.66
N ASP A 7 1.77 1.04 6.04
CA ASP A 7 2.77 2.09 6.17
C ASP A 7 2.23 3.41 5.57
N ARG A 8 2.59 4.51 6.21
CA ARG A 8 2.15 5.87 5.93
C ARG A 8 3.30 6.74 5.47
N ARG A 9 2.97 7.94 4.99
CA ARG A 9 3.95 8.96 4.64
C ARG A 9 4.95 9.16 5.78
N GLY A 10 6.23 9.07 5.46
CA GLY A 10 7.35 9.21 6.39
C GLY A 10 7.92 7.87 6.86
N ASP A 11 7.13 6.79 6.87
CA ASP A 11 7.57 5.52 7.48
C ASP A 11 8.79 4.94 6.75
N TRP A 12 8.84 5.07 5.42
CA TRP A 12 9.95 4.57 4.59
C TRP A 12 11.18 5.47 4.57
N LEU A 13 11.12 6.64 5.22
CA LEU A 13 12.25 7.54 5.39
C LEU A 13 13.06 7.26 6.66
N THR A 14 12.54 6.39 7.55
CA THR A 14 13.14 6.07 8.83
C THR A 14 14.33 5.12 8.72
N THR A 15 15.26 5.22 9.66
CA THR A 15 16.36 4.25 9.81
C THR A 15 15.85 2.85 10.16
N GLU A 16 14.74 2.78 10.87
CA GLU A 16 14.05 1.58 11.30
C GLU A 16 13.48 0.82 10.10
N SER A 17 12.87 1.53 9.14
CA SER A 17 12.42 0.93 7.88
C SER A 17 13.58 0.33 7.11
N ARG A 18 14.71 1.05 6.99
CA ARG A 18 15.93 0.53 6.34
C ARG A 18 16.46 -0.72 7.04
N ARG A 19 16.59 -0.70 8.36
CA ARG A 19 17.02 -1.85 9.15
C ARG A 19 16.08 -3.05 9.00
N SER A 20 14.77 -2.81 8.95
CA SER A 20 13.77 -3.85 8.75
C SER A 20 13.91 -4.49 7.36
N MET A 21 14.10 -3.67 6.32
CA MET A 21 14.37 -4.17 4.96
C MET A 21 15.70 -4.95 4.88
N ASP A 22 16.77 -4.46 5.51
CA ASP A 22 18.05 -5.16 5.55
C ASP A 22 17.92 -6.53 6.20
N TYR A 23 17.15 -6.64 7.29
CA TYR A 23 16.92 -7.92 7.94
C TYR A 23 16.26 -8.94 6.98
N LEU A 24 15.26 -8.50 6.21
CA LEU A 24 14.62 -9.34 5.21
C LEU A 24 15.63 -9.80 4.14
N LEU A 25 16.39 -8.87 3.58
CA LEU A 25 17.27 -9.14 2.44
C LEU A 25 18.55 -9.90 2.83
N GLN A 26 19.16 -9.55 3.95
CA GLN A 26 20.48 -10.02 4.35
C GLN A 26 20.42 -11.18 5.36
N ASN A 27 19.43 -11.19 6.26
CA ASN A 27 19.36 -12.21 7.32
C ASN A 27 18.36 -13.32 7.01
N MET A 28 17.32 -13.06 6.21
CA MET A 28 16.28 -14.05 5.87
C MET A 28 16.42 -14.63 4.46
N GLY A 29 17.38 -14.17 3.67
CA GLY A 29 17.60 -14.65 2.30
C GLY A 29 16.47 -14.30 1.33
N VAL A 30 15.66 -13.28 1.63
CA VAL A 30 14.61 -12.81 0.72
C VAL A 30 15.26 -12.20 -0.51
N ASN A 31 14.94 -12.74 -1.69
CA ASN A 31 15.42 -12.23 -2.97
C ASN A 31 14.34 -11.48 -3.77
N THR A 32 13.09 -11.44 -3.28
CA THR A 32 11.97 -10.75 -3.91
C THR A 32 11.06 -10.15 -2.84
N VAL A 33 10.80 -8.85 -2.94
CA VAL A 33 9.94 -8.09 -2.02
C VAL A 33 8.70 -7.59 -2.77
N THR A 34 7.52 -7.84 -2.20
CA THR A 34 6.27 -7.24 -2.64
C THR A 34 5.99 -6.02 -1.78
N LEU A 35 6.09 -4.84 -2.36
CA LEU A 35 5.78 -3.59 -1.68
C LEU A 35 4.26 -3.37 -1.72
N ALA A 36 3.62 -3.56 -0.57
CA ALA A 36 2.23 -3.21 -0.37
C ALA A 36 2.15 -1.69 -0.19
N VAL A 37 1.46 -1.02 -1.11
CA VAL A 37 1.22 0.43 -1.03
C VAL A 37 -0.30 0.61 -1.00
N GLU A 38 -0.80 1.33 -0.01
CA GLU A 38 -2.23 1.43 0.24
C GLU A 38 -2.75 2.84 0.08
N THR A 39 -4.00 2.93 -0.35
CA THR A 39 -4.87 4.09 -0.16
C THR A 39 -6.14 3.67 0.57
N MET A 40 -7.00 4.63 0.92
CA MET A 40 -8.23 4.36 1.64
C MET A 40 -9.43 5.08 1.02
N GLN A 41 -10.57 4.40 0.98
CA GLN A 41 -11.89 4.98 0.73
C GLN A 41 -12.70 5.03 2.02
N ALA A 42 -13.69 5.91 2.08
CA ALA A 42 -14.49 6.11 3.29
C ALA A 42 -15.35 4.88 3.64
N HIS A 43 -16.08 4.33 2.66
CA HIS A 43 -17.05 3.24 2.82
C HIS A 43 -16.95 2.27 1.63
N THR A 44 -17.54 1.07 1.72
CA THR A 44 -17.50 0.05 0.65
C THR A 44 -18.14 0.46 -0.68
N TYR A 45 -19.04 1.44 -0.66
CA TYR A 45 -19.72 1.99 -1.84
C TYR A 45 -19.31 3.44 -2.13
N SER A 46 -18.16 3.88 -1.61
CA SER A 46 -17.55 5.15 -2.00
C SER A 46 -16.91 5.03 -3.38
N ASP A 47 -17.19 6.00 -4.24
CA ASP A 47 -16.67 6.08 -5.62
C ASP A 47 -15.45 7.01 -5.75
N ASN A 48 -14.99 7.59 -4.64
CA ASN A 48 -13.87 8.51 -4.59
C ASN A 48 -12.87 8.12 -3.49
N PHE A 49 -11.60 8.40 -3.76
CA PHE A 49 -10.48 8.27 -2.83
C PHE A 49 -9.33 9.17 -3.30
N ASP A 50 -8.52 9.65 -2.36
CA ASP A 50 -7.32 10.44 -2.66
C ASP A 50 -6.09 9.62 -2.24
N TRP A 51 -5.35 9.12 -3.23
CA TRP A 51 -4.12 8.36 -2.99
C TRP A 51 -2.87 9.23 -2.82
N GLN A 52 -2.96 10.55 -3.07
CA GLN A 52 -1.86 11.50 -2.89
C GLN A 52 -1.95 12.29 -1.58
N ASN A 53 -2.95 11.98 -0.74
CA ASN A 53 -3.15 12.66 0.52
C ASN A 53 -1.94 12.55 1.46
N GLU A 54 -1.90 13.43 2.46
CA GLU A 54 -0.80 13.58 3.41
C GLU A 54 -0.45 12.32 4.23
N LYS A 55 -1.34 11.32 4.27
CA LYS A 55 -1.16 10.07 5.01
C LYS A 55 -0.56 8.96 4.15
N MET A 56 -0.67 9.03 2.82
CA MET A 56 -0.19 7.96 1.94
C MET A 56 1.28 8.15 1.57
N LEU A 57 1.98 7.02 1.40
CA LEU A 57 3.34 6.97 0.89
C LEU A 57 3.45 7.77 -0.41
N THR A 58 4.50 8.58 -0.51
CA THR A 58 4.75 9.38 -1.71
C THR A 58 5.45 8.56 -2.80
N ASP A 59 5.30 8.96 -4.05
CA ASP A 59 6.04 8.36 -5.18
C ASP A 59 7.56 8.36 -4.95
N SER A 60 8.08 9.41 -4.27
CA SER A 60 9.50 9.52 -3.91
C SER A 60 9.93 8.45 -2.93
N GLU A 61 9.14 8.20 -1.89
CA GLU A 61 9.39 7.13 -0.91
C GLU A 61 9.34 5.76 -1.58
N VAL A 62 8.33 5.53 -2.42
CA VAL A 62 8.16 4.25 -3.12
C VAL A 62 9.33 3.98 -4.05
N SER A 63 9.71 4.97 -4.86
CA SER A 63 10.86 4.87 -5.78
C SER A 63 12.17 4.61 -5.03
N LYS A 64 12.43 5.32 -3.93
CA LYS A 64 13.63 5.12 -3.10
C LYS A 64 13.67 3.78 -2.39
N MET A 65 12.52 3.18 -2.08
CA MET A 65 12.49 1.84 -1.51
C MET A 65 12.77 0.80 -2.61
N ILE A 66 12.18 0.96 -3.80
CA ILE A 66 12.46 0.09 -4.96
C ILE A 66 13.95 0.11 -5.31
N GLU A 67 14.54 1.30 -5.43
CA GLU A 67 15.98 1.47 -5.70
C GLU A 67 16.84 0.76 -4.67
N TYR A 68 16.50 0.89 -3.38
CA TYR A 68 17.25 0.27 -2.30
C TYR A 68 17.19 -1.27 -2.33
N VAL A 69 16.02 -1.84 -2.63
CA VAL A 69 15.87 -3.29 -2.78
C VAL A 69 16.71 -3.79 -3.97
N HIS A 70 16.69 -3.07 -5.10
CA HIS A 70 17.52 -3.41 -6.27
C HIS A 70 19.03 -3.29 -5.99
N GLN A 71 19.48 -2.29 -5.22
CA GLN A 71 20.88 -2.17 -4.79
C GLN A 71 21.36 -3.39 -3.99
N ASN A 72 20.45 -4.02 -3.26
CA ASN A 72 20.68 -5.26 -2.52
C ASN A 72 20.48 -6.53 -3.38
N LYS A 73 20.41 -6.39 -4.71
CA LYS A 73 20.28 -7.50 -5.69
C LYS A 73 19.01 -8.34 -5.55
N ALA A 74 17.96 -7.80 -4.91
CA ALA A 74 16.65 -8.41 -4.83
C ALA A 74 15.67 -7.79 -5.84
N GLN A 75 14.61 -8.50 -6.18
CA GLN A 75 13.55 -8.06 -7.10
C GLN A 75 12.40 -7.41 -6.34
N VAL A 76 11.61 -6.59 -7.05
CA VAL A 76 10.43 -5.94 -6.48
C VAL A 76 9.16 -6.25 -7.29
N PHE A 77 8.08 -6.55 -6.58
CA PHE A 77 6.72 -6.43 -7.09
C PHE A 77 6.02 -5.27 -6.39
N LEU A 78 5.37 -4.39 -7.14
CA LEU A 78 4.51 -3.36 -6.57
C LEU A 78 3.09 -3.91 -6.46
N LYS A 79 2.48 -3.75 -5.28
CA LYS A 79 1.11 -4.18 -4.99
C LYS A 79 0.31 -2.99 -4.45
N PRO A 80 -0.17 -2.08 -5.32
CA PRO A 80 -1.07 -1.02 -4.90
C PRO A 80 -2.44 -1.62 -4.50
N MET A 81 -2.99 -1.17 -3.38
CA MET A 81 -4.25 -1.66 -2.80
C MET A 81 -5.10 -0.52 -2.27
N ILE A 82 -6.38 -0.78 -2.06
CA ILE A 82 -7.32 0.13 -1.40
C ILE A 82 -7.94 -0.54 -0.19
N ASP A 83 -8.03 0.15 0.94
CA ASP A 83 -8.75 -0.29 2.14
C ASP A 83 -9.96 0.59 2.43
N VAL A 84 -10.86 0.10 3.27
CA VAL A 84 -12.05 0.83 3.71
C VAL A 84 -11.80 1.38 5.11
N ALA A 85 -12.07 2.66 5.32
CA ALA A 85 -11.74 3.38 6.56
C ALA A 85 -12.43 2.84 7.81
N ASP A 86 -13.61 2.23 7.66
CA ASP A 86 -14.36 1.58 8.75
C ASP A 86 -13.85 0.16 9.09
N GLY A 87 -12.81 -0.31 8.39
CA GLY A 87 -12.23 -1.64 8.59
C GLY A 87 -12.96 -2.77 7.85
N THR A 88 -14.03 -2.46 7.10
CA THR A 88 -14.69 -3.45 6.25
C THR A 88 -13.70 -4.01 5.23
N TRP A 89 -13.74 -5.32 5.01
CA TRP A 89 -12.84 -5.94 4.05
C TRP A 89 -13.14 -5.43 2.64
N ARG A 90 -12.10 -4.96 1.93
CA ARG A 90 -12.17 -4.45 0.56
C ARG A 90 -12.83 -5.40 -0.46
N ALA A 91 -12.95 -6.69 -0.17
CA ALA A 91 -13.69 -7.63 -1.03
C ALA A 91 -15.21 -7.37 -1.05
N TYR A 92 -15.72 -6.59 -0.09
CA TYR A 92 -17.11 -6.14 -0.05
C TYR A 92 -17.33 -4.77 -0.71
N ILE A 93 -16.30 -4.20 -1.36
CA ILE A 93 -16.50 -3.02 -2.20
C ILE A 93 -17.45 -3.40 -3.33
N ASN A 94 -18.59 -2.73 -3.39
CA ASN A 94 -19.63 -3.03 -4.38
C ASN A 94 -20.53 -1.81 -4.63
N PHE A 95 -21.17 -1.80 -5.79
CA PHE A 95 -22.13 -0.78 -6.21
C PHE A 95 -23.39 -1.46 -6.75
N LEU A 96 -24.50 -0.72 -6.84
CA LEU A 96 -25.70 -1.24 -7.51
C LEU A 96 -25.46 -1.34 -9.02
N ASP A 97 -25.89 -2.45 -9.63
CA ASP A 97 -25.75 -2.68 -11.08
C ASP A 97 -26.65 -1.75 -11.91
N HIS A 98 -27.77 -1.31 -11.33
CA HIS A 98 -28.74 -0.41 -11.94
C HIS A 98 -29.18 0.66 -10.95
N ALA A 99 -29.51 1.85 -11.46
CA ALA A 99 -30.15 2.88 -10.65
C ALA A 99 -31.58 2.43 -10.33
N GLU A 100 -31.82 2.02 -9.09
CA GLU A 100 -33.18 1.83 -8.62
C GLU A 100 -33.90 3.18 -8.64
N PRO A 101 -35.12 3.27 -9.22
CA PRO A 101 -35.89 4.50 -9.15
C PRO A 101 -36.10 4.84 -7.67
N CYS A 102 -35.65 6.03 -7.25
CA CYS A 102 -35.83 6.47 -5.87
C CYS A 102 -37.30 6.31 -5.46
N GLU A 103 -37.55 5.63 -4.35
CA GLU A 103 -38.86 5.71 -3.71
C GLU A 103 -39.13 7.18 -3.32
N PRO A 104 -40.35 7.70 -3.54
CA PRO A 104 -40.70 9.10 -3.24
C PRO A 104 -40.64 9.44 -1.74
#